data_AF-A0A975Y666-F1
#
_entry.id   AF-A0A975Y666-F1
#
_cell.length_a   1.000
_cell.length_b   1.000
_cell.length_c   1.000
_cell.angle_alpha   90.00
_cell.angle_beta   90.00
_cell.angle_gamma   90.00
#
_symmetry.space_group_name_H-M   'P 1'
#
loop_
_entity.id
_entity.type
_entity.pdbx_description
1 polymer ?
#
loop_
_entity_poly.entity_id
_entity_poly.type
_entity_poly.pdbx_seq_one_letter_code
_entity_poly.pdbx_strand_id
1 'polypeptide(L)'
;MNQKTYSKIASAATFLLTNRATECKDYLEPPFRLAIDILEVMNDGKPYKPCEIAQYLMMQNIDYREKGLNPSTVRQVLQALRAGSVPIVSDRKKGWYIKGQSLT
;
A
#
# COMPACT_ATOMS: atom_id res chain seq x y z
N MET A 1 -5.90 -2.99 12.18
CA MET A 1 -4.90 -1.93 12.47
C MET A 1 -5.46 -0.97 13.51
N ASN A 2 -4.64 -0.46 14.42
CA ASN A 2 -5.07 0.53 15.42
C ASN A 2 -4.98 1.97 14.87
N GLN A 3 -5.62 2.93 15.55
CA GLN A 3 -5.67 4.33 15.13
C GLN A 3 -4.29 5.00 15.06
N LYS A 4 -3.37 4.64 15.97
CA LYS A 4 -2.02 5.21 16.02
C LYS A 4 -1.22 4.84 14.77
N THR A 5 -1.27 3.58 14.35
CA THR A 5 -0.61 3.12 13.12
C THR A 5 -1.21 3.77 11.87
N TYR A 6 -2.54 3.92 11.83
CA TYR A 6 -3.21 4.64 10.75
C TYR A 6 -2.69 6.08 10.60
N SER A 7 -2.67 6.84 11.70
CA SER A 7 -2.19 8.23 11.68
C SER A 7 -0.71 8.33 11.32
N LYS A 8 0.13 7.39 11.79
CA LYS A 8 1.55 7.31 11.40
C LYS A 8 1.70 7.18 9.87
N ILE A 9 1.00 6.22 9.25
CA ILE A 9 1.06 6.02 7.79
C ILE A 9 0.56 7.26 7.05
N ALA A 10 -0.57 7.83 7.48
CA ALA A 10 -1.12 9.04 6.85
C ALA A 10 -0.14 10.22 6.92
N SER A 11 0.53 10.42 8.07
CA SER A 11 1.52 11.50 8.22
C SER A 11 2.80 11.29 7.39
N ALA A 12 3.19 10.03 7.16
CA ALA A 12 4.40 9.67 6.40
C ALA A 12 4.12 9.47 4.91
N ALA A 13 2.87 9.49 4.48
CA ALA A 13 2.40 9.14 3.14
C ALA A 13 3.21 9.77 1.99
N THR A 14 3.46 11.08 2.05
CA THR A 14 4.24 11.79 1.02
C THR A 14 5.68 11.30 0.96
N PHE A 15 6.29 10.96 2.09
CA PHE A 15 7.63 10.37 2.14
C PHE A 15 7.64 8.96 1.53
N LEU A 16 6.62 8.14 1.82
CA LEU A 16 6.50 6.76 1.33
C LEU A 16 6.38 6.67 -0.21
N LEU A 17 6.03 7.76 -0.89
CA LEU A 17 6.02 7.85 -2.36
C LEU A 17 7.40 8.09 -2.99
N THR A 18 8.42 8.41 -2.19
CA THR A 18 9.73 8.79 -2.71
C THR A 18 10.62 7.55 -2.90
N ASN A 19 11.53 7.60 -3.87
CA ASN A 19 12.54 6.55 -4.06
C ASN A 19 13.37 6.28 -2.80
N ARG A 20 13.58 7.33 -1.97
CA ARG A 20 14.28 7.20 -0.68
C ARG A 20 13.57 6.28 0.30
N ALA A 21 12.24 6.25 0.30
CA ALA A 21 11.49 5.35 1.16
C ALA A 21 11.69 3.88 0.74
N THR A 22 11.78 3.61 -0.57
CA THR A 22 12.13 2.29 -1.09
C THR A 22 13.56 1.89 -0.70
N GLU A 23 14.52 2.81 -0.82
CA GLU A 23 15.93 2.57 -0.44
C GLU A 23 16.11 2.24 1.05
N CYS A 24 15.29 2.83 1.93
CA CYS A 24 15.37 2.57 3.37
C CYS A 24 14.32 1.56 3.87
N LYS A 25 13.59 0.88 2.97
CA LYS A 25 12.45 0.02 3.30
C LYS A 25 12.76 -0.96 4.43
N ASP A 26 13.91 -1.63 4.39
CA ASP A 26 14.29 -2.65 5.38
C ASP A 26 14.48 -2.12 6.81
N TYR A 27 14.73 -0.81 6.96
CA TYR A 27 14.88 -0.15 8.27
C TYR A 27 13.55 0.37 8.83
N LEU A 28 12.47 0.34 8.05
CA LEU A 28 11.19 0.88 8.47
C LEU A 28 10.37 -0.12 9.29
N GLU A 29 9.52 0.42 10.19
CA GLU A 29 8.55 -0.38 10.92
C GLU A 29 7.64 -1.16 9.92
N PRO A 30 7.19 -2.40 10.27
CA PRO A 30 6.39 -3.23 9.38
C PRO A 30 5.19 -2.55 8.68
N PRO A 31 4.43 -1.65 9.33
CA PRO A 31 3.31 -0.97 8.66
C PRO A 31 3.74 -0.04 7.52
N PHE A 32 4.92 0.57 7.61
CA PHE A 32 5.46 1.41 6.54
C PHE A 32 6.01 0.57 5.40
N ARG A 33 6.67 -0.55 5.71
CA ARG A 33 7.10 -1.52 4.70
C ARG A 33 5.93 -2.04 3.89
N LEU A 34 4.86 -2.46 4.57
CA LEU A 34 3.62 -2.89 3.90
C LEU A 34 3.03 -1.77 3.02
N ALA A 35 3.07 -0.52 3.48
CA ALA A 35 2.57 0.60 2.69
C ALA A 35 3.39 0.81 1.40
N ILE A 36 4.72 0.69 1.46
CA ILE A 36 5.59 0.76 0.29
C ILE A 36 5.33 -0.41 -0.65
N ASP A 37 5.28 -1.65 -0.14
CA ASP A 37 5.02 -2.83 -0.95
C ASP A 37 3.66 -2.73 -1.68
N ILE A 38 2.63 -2.18 -1.03
CA ILE A 38 1.33 -1.91 -1.67
C ILE A 38 1.46 -0.88 -2.79
N LEU A 39 2.22 0.19 -2.57
CA LEU A 39 2.45 1.22 -3.59
C LEU A 39 3.22 0.66 -4.79
N GLU A 40 4.22 -0.20 -4.56
CA GLU A 40 4.97 -0.90 -5.60
C GLU A 40 4.06 -1.79 -6.46
N VAL A 41 3.13 -2.53 -5.85
CA VAL A 41 2.13 -3.34 -6.59
C VAL A 41 1.26 -2.47 -7.50
N MET A 42 0.86 -1.29 -7.01
CA MET A 42 -0.04 -0.38 -7.73
C MET A 42 0.67 0.54 -8.73
N ASN A 43 1.99 0.44 -8.86
CA ASN A 43 2.81 1.34 -9.67
C ASN A 43 2.63 1.13 -11.19
N ASP A 44 1.99 0.04 -11.61
CA ASP A 44 1.66 -0.22 -13.01
C ASP A 44 0.38 0.48 -13.50
N GLY A 45 -0.22 1.32 -12.64
CA GLY A 45 -1.43 2.09 -12.93
C GLY A 45 -2.72 1.25 -13.02
N LYS A 46 -2.65 -0.08 -12.87
CA LYS A 46 -3.85 -0.92 -12.93
C LYS A 46 -4.65 -0.85 -11.62
N PRO A 47 -5.98 -1.02 -11.70
CA PRO A 47 -6.79 -1.11 -10.51
C PRO A 47 -6.71 -2.51 -9.89
N TYR A 48 -6.57 -2.54 -8.56
CA TYR A 48 -6.50 -3.79 -7.77
C TYR A 48 -7.49 -3.79 -6.62
N LYS A 49 -8.13 -4.93 -6.37
CA LYS A 49 -8.87 -5.18 -5.13
C LYS A 49 -7.89 -5.48 -3.99
N PRO A 50 -8.25 -5.19 -2.73
CA PRO A 50 -7.38 -5.49 -1.59
C PRO A 50 -6.99 -6.97 -1.46
N CYS A 51 -7.86 -7.89 -1.92
CA CYS A 51 -7.55 -9.32 -1.97
C CYS A 51 -6.50 -9.68 -3.02
N GLU A 52 -6.50 -9.00 -4.16
CA GLU A 52 -5.53 -9.22 -5.25
C GLU A 52 -4.15 -8.72 -4.82
N ILE A 53 -4.09 -7.54 -4.18
CA ILE A 53 -2.85 -7.01 -3.61
C ILE A 53 -2.30 -7.95 -2.53
N ALA A 54 -3.16 -8.39 -1.59
CA ALA A 54 -2.75 -9.32 -0.54
C ALA A 54 -2.20 -10.62 -1.13
N GLN A 55 -2.89 -11.20 -2.11
CA GLN A 55 -2.47 -12.42 -2.78
C GLN A 55 -1.14 -12.24 -3.51
N TYR A 56 -0.98 -11.13 -4.25
CA TYR A 56 0.26 -10.81 -4.94
C TYR A 56 1.45 -10.75 -3.97
N LEU A 57 1.29 -10.02 -2.86
CA LEU A 57 2.33 -9.89 -1.84
C LEU A 57 2.66 -11.22 -1.15
N MET A 58 1.67 -12.06 -0.89
CA MET A 58 1.88 -13.41 -0.34
C MET A 58 2.58 -14.36 -1.31
N MET A 59 2.46 -14.14 -2.63
CA MET A 59 3.18 -14.95 -3.63
C MET A 59 4.66 -14.54 -3.75
N GLN A 60 4.97 -13.26 -3.54
CA GLN A 60 6.31 -12.71 -3.72
C GLN A 60 7.15 -12.68 -2.44
N ASN A 61 6.53 -12.70 -1.26
CA ASN A 61 7.22 -12.56 0.02
C ASN A 61 6.77 -13.63 1.04
N ILE A 62 7.73 -14.43 1.52
CA ILE A 62 7.50 -15.53 2.45
C ILE A 62 6.91 -15.07 3.79
N ASP A 63 7.29 -13.89 4.28
CA ASP A 63 6.80 -13.36 5.56
C ASP A 63 5.28 -13.10 5.51
N TYR A 64 4.79 -12.54 4.40
CA TYR A 64 3.35 -12.29 4.23
C TYR A 64 2.58 -13.59 4.06
N ARG A 65 3.20 -14.59 3.43
CA ARG A 65 2.61 -15.93 3.25
C ARG A 65 2.44 -16.65 4.58
N GLU A 66 3.47 -16.66 5.42
CA GLU A 66 3.42 -17.35 6.72
C GLU A 66 2.49 -16.66 7.71
N LYS A 67 2.48 -15.32 7.73
CA LYS A 67 1.65 -14.54 8.65
C LYS A 67 0.20 -14.38 8.18
N GLY A 68 -0.08 -14.64 6.91
CA GLY A 68 -1.39 -14.43 6.30
C GLY A 68 -1.77 -12.96 6.23
N LEU A 69 -1.46 -12.29 5.11
CA LEU A 69 -1.83 -10.89 4.94
C LEU A 69 -3.35 -10.74 4.72
N ASN A 70 -4.05 -10.23 5.73
CA ASN A 70 -5.49 -9.99 5.65
C ASN A 70 -5.84 -8.85 4.66
N PRO A 71 -6.73 -9.07 3.67
CA PRO A 71 -7.17 -8.02 2.75
C PRO A 71 -7.77 -6.77 3.43
N SER A 72 -8.32 -6.92 4.63
CA SER A 72 -8.83 -5.80 5.43
C SER A 72 -7.69 -4.89 5.92
N THR A 73 -6.53 -5.46 6.24
CA THR A 73 -5.32 -4.69 6.60
C THR A 73 -4.85 -3.87 5.40
N VAL A 74 -4.81 -4.49 4.21
CA VAL A 74 -4.47 -3.79 2.95
C VAL A 74 -5.42 -2.62 2.72
N ARG A 75 -6.73 -2.84 2.85
CA ARG A 75 -7.73 -1.76 2.74
C ARG A 75 -7.48 -0.61 3.72
N GLN A 76 -7.15 -0.93 4.98
CA GLN A 76 -6.86 0.08 5.99
C GLN A 76 -5.60 0.90 5.66
N VAL A 77 -4.56 0.26 5.10
CA VAL A 77 -3.35 0.96 4.65
C VAL A 77 -3.64 1.86 3.45
N LEU A 78 -4.40 1.38 2.47
CA LEU A 78 -4.84 2.20 1.32
C LEU A 78 -5.64 3.43 1.76
N GLN A 79 -6.52 3.27 2.75
CA GLN A 79 -7.26 4.38 3.34
C GLN A 79 -6.34 5.37 4.06
N ALA A 80 -5.31 4.89 4.77
CA ALA A 80 -4.34 5.74 5.45
C ALA A 80 -3.49 6.54 4.46
N LEU A 81 -3.00 5.89 3.40
CA LEU A 81 -2.26 6.55 2.32
C LEU A 81 -3.11 7.63 1.63
N ARG A 82 -4.37 7.33 1.31
CA ARG A 82 -5.30 8.31 0.75
C ARG A 82 -5.53 9.49 1.68
N ALA A 83 -5.70 9.25 2.98
CA ALA A 83 -5.84 10.32 3.97
C ALA A 83 -4.57 11.17 4.09
N GLY A 84 -3.40 10.57 3.87
CA GLY A 84 -2.10 11.23 3.77
C GLY A 84 -1.82 11.92 2.43
N SER A 85 -2.84 12.17 1.62
CA SER A 85 -2.74 12.85 0.31
C SER A 85 -1.97 12.09 -0.79
N VAL A 86 -1.75 10.78 -0.65
CA VAL A 86 -1.38 9.97 -1.81
C VAL A 86 -2.56 9.96 -2.80
N PRO A 87 -2.35 10.14 -4.11
CA PRO A 87 -3.42 10.22 -5.11
C PRO A 87 -4.10 8.87 -5.40
N ILE A 88 -4.39 8.06 -4.37
CA ILE A 88 -5.10 6.79 -4.50
C ILE A 88 -6.60 7.03 -4.60
N VAL A 89 -7.22 6.42 -5.60
CA VAL A 89 -8.67 6.42 -5.82
C VAL A 89 -9.22 5.02 -5.59
N SER A 90 -10.45 4.97 -5.08
CA SER A 90 -11.21 3.73 -4.93
C SER A 90 -12.44 3.78 -5.82
N ASP A 91 -12.59 2.77 -6.66
CA ASP A 91 -13.76 2.51 -7.50
C ASP A 91 -14.39 1.19 -7.07
N ARG A 92 -15.73 1.17 -6.88
CA ARG A 92 -16.44 -0.01 -6.37
C ARG A 92 -16.37 -1.21 -7.33
N LYS A 93 -16.27 -0.98 -8.64
CA LYS A 93 -16.25 -2.03 -9.66
C LYS A 93 -14.82 -2.46 -10.00
N LYS A 94 -13.90 -1.49 -10.08
CA LYS A 94 -12.52 -1.72 -10.55
C LYS A 94 -11.53 -2.02 -9.42
N GLY A 95 -11.74 -1.47 -8.22
CA GLY A 95 -10.78 -1.57 -7.11
C GLY A 95 -10.05 -0.25 -6.85
N TRP A 96 -8.84 -0.34 -6.31
CA TRP A 96 -7.99 0.80 -5.92
C TRP A 96 -6.88 1.01 -6.95
N TYR A 97 -6.59 2.27 -7.29
CA TYR A 97 -5.54 2.63 -8.25
C TYR A 97 -4.95 4.01 -7.92
N ILE A 98 -3.75 4.30 -8.44
CA ILE A 98 -3.09 5.62 -8.30
C ILE A 98 -3.53 6.53 -9.45
N LYS A 99 -4.16 7.66 -9.15
CA LYS A 99 -4.60 8.67 -10.11
C LYS A 99 -3.40 9.46 -10.63
N GLY A 100 -3.33 9.64 -11.95
CA GLY A 100 -2.28 10.41 -12.60
C GLY A 100 -1.13 9.58 -13.17
N GLN A 101 -1.11 8.26 -12.92
CA GLN A 101 -0.30 7.33 -13.72
C GLN A 101 -1.08 7.02 -15.01
N SER A 102 -0.84 7.82 -16.04
CA SER A 102 -1.25 7.48 -17.40
C SER A 102 -0.15 6.59 -17.98
N LEU A 103 -0.52 5.42 -18.52
CA LEU A 103 0.36 4.55 -19.28
C LEU A 103 0.94 5.35 -20.46
N THR A 104 2.16 5.88 -20.30
CA THR A 104 3.03 6.23 -21.42
C THR A 104 3.69 4.96 -21.95
#